data_AF-A0AAW9E9B8-F1
#
_entry.id   AF-A0AAW9E9B8-F1
#
_cell.length_a   1.000
_cell.length_b   1.000
_cell.length_c   1.000
_cell.angle_alpha   90.00
_cell.angle_beta   90.00
_cell.angle_gamma   90.00
#
_symmetry.space_group_name_H-M   'P 1'
#
loop_
_entity.id
_entity.type
_entity.pdbx_description
1 polymer ?
#
loop_
_entity_poly.entity_id
_entity_poly.type
_entity_poly.pdbx_seq_one_letter_code
_entity_poly.pdbx_strand_id
1 'polypeptide(L)'
;VNGGYPAKNITVSSPSEVRREPLEKEFAIQSTCDNINAVENADVIVLAVKPQMMAEVCKPLQHIDFSQKLVLTIAAGIPASRYNDYLATSLRLIRIMPNTPA
;
A
#
# COMPACT_ATOMS: atom_id res chain seq x y z
N VAL A 1 -4.49 13.44 -6.20
CA VAL A 1 -3.86 14.55 -6.94
C VAL A 1 -4.90 15.40 -7.65
N ASN A 2 -5.59 14.89 -8.67
CA ASN A 2 -6.61 15.66 -9.41
C ASN A 2 -7.81 16.11 -8.56
N GLY A 3 -8.10 15.43 -7.45
CA GLY A 3 -9.08 15.84 -6.44
C GLY A 3 -8.55 16.81 -5.36
N GLY A 4 -7.38 17.43 -5.55
CA GLY A 4 -6.83 18.46 -4.64
C GLY A 4 -5.89 17.97 -3.53
N TYR A 5 -5.66 16.66 -3.39
CA TYR A 5 -4.70 16.14 -2.41
C TYR A 5 -3.24 16.35 -2.86
N PRO A 6 -2.34 16.87 -1.99
CA PRO A 6 -0.94 17.17 -2.36
C PRO A 6 -0.17 15.95 -2.86
N ALA A 7 0.45 16.05 -4.03
CA ALA A 7 1.19 14.94 -4.65
C ALA A 7 2.40 14.48 -3.82
N LYS A 8 3.09 15.41 -3.15
CA LYS A 8 4.20 15.13 -2.23
C LYS A 8 3.82 14.27 -1.01
N ASN A 9 2.53 14.12 -0.73
CA ASN A 9 2.02 13.29 0.37
C ASN A 9 1.55 11.91 -0.14
N ILE A 10 1.83 11.57 -1.40
CA ILE A 10 1.48 10.28 -2.02
C ILE A 10 2.78 9.62 -2.49
N THR A 11 2.98 8.39 -2.04
CA THR A 11 4.11 7.55 -2.46
C THR A 11 3.59 6.25 -3.06
N VAL A 12 4.05 5.90 -4.25
CA VAL A 12 3.80 4.60 -4.86
C VAL A 12 5.04 3.73 -4.77
N SER A 13 4.88 2.53 -4.21
CA SER A 13 5.93 1.52 -4.20
C SER A 13 5.65 0.39 -5.18
N SER A 14 6.65 0.05 -6.00
CA SER A 14 6.60 -1.10 -6.91
C SER A 14 8.03 -1.51 -7.32
N PRO A 15 8.35 -2.81 -7.41
CA PRO A 15 9.66 -3.25 -7.89
C PRO A 15 9.88 -2.93 -9.36
N SER A 16 8.81 -2.78 -10.15
CA SER A 16 8.89 -2.45 -11.58
C SER A 16 8.97 -0.94 -11.78
N GLU A 17 10.12 -0.46 -12.25
CA GLU A 17 10.34 0.93 -12.65
C GLU A 17 9.40 1.37 -13.77
N VAL A 18 9.19 0.52 -14.77
CA VAL A 18 8.25 0.74 -15.89
C VAL A 18 6.82 1.02 -15.40
N ARG A 19 6.43 0.53 -14.22
CA ARG A 19 5.13 0.84 -13.61
C ARG A 19 5.14 2.11 -12.75
N ARG A 20 6.29 2.49 -12.19
CA ARG A 20 6.43 3.66 -11.31
C ARG A 20 6.61 4.96 -12.10
N GLU A 21 7.50 4.97 -13.08
CA GLU A 21 7.80 6.20 -13.83
C GLU A 21 6.57 6.87 -14.45
N PRO A 22 5.63 6.15 -15.07
CA PRO A 22 4.46 6.80 -15.65
C PRO A 22 3.62 7.50 -14.59
N LEU A 23 3.46 6.89 -13.40
CA LEU A 23 2.70 7.47 -12.29
C LEU A 23 3.40 8.70 -11.71
N GLU A 24 4.72 8.65 -11.61
CA GLU A 24 5.54 9.78 -11.15
C GLU A 24 5.43 10.96 -12.12
N LYS A 25 5.52 10.71 -13.43
CA LYS A 25 5.42 11.73 -14.49
C LYS A 25 4.01 12.29 -14.60
N GLU A 26 2.99 11.45 -14.53
CA GLU A 26 1.59 11.84 -14.71
C GLU A 26 1.06 12.60 -13.50
N PHE A 27 1.36 12.15 -12.28
CA PHE A 27 0.76 12.69 -11.06
C PHE A 27 1.71 13.52 -10.20
N ALA A 28 3.01 13.64 -10.57
CA ALA A 28 4.04 14.33 -9.80
C ALA A 28 4.14 13.85 -8.34
N ILE A 29 3.86 12.56 -8.11
CA ILE A 29 3.92 11.89 -6.81
C ILE A 29 5.33 11.35 -6.53
N GLN A 30 5.60 10.87 -5.33
CA GLN A 30 6.84 10.17 -5.02
C GLN A 30 6.76 8.69 -5.46
N SER A 31 7.88 8.12 -5.90
CA SER A 31 7.97 6.68 -6.17
C SER A 31 9.19 6.04 -5.52
N THR A 32 9.08 4.76 -5.15
CA THR A 32 10.18 3.98 -4.57
C THR A 32 10.08 2.50 -4.95
N CYS A 33 11.20 1.79 -4.98
CA CYS A 33 11.21 0.32 -5.07
C CYS A 33 11.25 -0.36 -3.70
N ASP A 34 11.35 0.42 -2.61
CA ASP A 34 11.46 -0.07 -1.24
C ASP A 34 10.11 0.06 -0.50
N ASN A 35 9.46 -1.09 -0.31
CA ASN A 35 8.20 -1.17 0.43
C ASN A 35 8.35 -0.78 1.91
N ILE A 36 9.50 -1.07 2.54
CA ILE A 36 9.73 -0.78 3.96
C ILE A 36 9.74 0.74 4.13
N ASN A 37 10.58 1.42 3.33
CA ASN A 37 10.67 2.88 3.35
C ASN A 37 9.32 3.55 3.06
N ALA A 38 8.53 3.03 2.10
CA ALA A 38 7.21 3.58 1.82
C ALA A 38 6.24 3.46 3.01
N VAL A 39 6.25 2.32 3.71
CA VAL A 39 5.32 2.04 4.81
C VAL A 39 5.74 2.76 6.10
N GLU A 40 7.04 2.85 6.38
CA GLU A 40 7.57 3.58 7.54
C GLU A 40 7.16 5.06 7.53
N ASN A 41 7.21 5.70 6.36
CA ASN A 41 6.90 7.13 6.19
C ASN A 41 5.41 7.43 5.94
N ALA A 42 4.54 6.42 5.92
CA ALA A 42 3.11 6.60 5.63
C ALA A 42 2.23 6.53 6.89
N ASP A 43 1.25 7.43 6.98
CA ASP A 43 0.15 7.35 7.96
C ASP A 43 -0.97 6.40 7.49
N VAL A 44 -1.19 6.34 6.17
CA VAL A 44 -2.19 5.48 5.52
C VAL A 44 -1.52 4.64 4.44
N ILE A 45 -1.71 3.33 4.51
CA ILE A 45 -1.09 2.36 3.59
C ILE A 45 -2.16 1.68 2.78
N VAL A 46 -1.98 1.61 1.46
CA VAL A 46 -2.88 0.87 0.57
C VAL A 46 -2.16 -0.35 0.00
N LEU A 47 -2.57 -1.53 0.43
CA LEU A 47 -2.09 -2.80 -0.10
C LEU A 47 -2.80 -3.11 -1.42
N ALA A 48 -2.15 -2.73 -2.52
CA ALA A 48 -2.65 -2.86 -3.90
C ALA A 48 -1.87 -3.91 -4.73
N VAL A 49 -1.45 -5.00 -4.09
CA VAL A 49 -0.72 -6.10 -4.73
C VAL A 49 -1.66 -7.25 -5.08
N LYS A 50 -1.24 -8.11 -6.02
CA LYS A 50 -2.00 -9.31 -6.38
C LYS A 50 -2.19 -10.20 -5.14
N PRO A 51 -3.36 -10.82 -4.92
CA PRO A 51 -3.62 -11.64 -3.73
C PRO A 51 -2.56 -12.72 -3.49
N GLN A 52 -2.04 -13.36 -4.54
CA GLN A 52 -1.04 -14.43 -4.41
C GLN A 52 0.31 -13.93 -3.88
N MET A 53 0.61 -12.63 -4.03
CA MET A 53 1.87 -12.02 -3.59
C MET A 53 1.76 -11.40 -2.19
N MET A 54 0.56 -11.33 -1.61
CA MET A 54 0.31 -10.55 -0.39
C MET A 54 1.17 -10.99 0.80
N ALA A 55 1.29 -12.30 1.02
CA ALA A 55 2.08 -12.85 2.10
C ALA A 55 3.57 -12.51 1.99
N GLU A 56 4.12 -12.61 0.79
CA GLU A 56 5.53 -12.30 0.50
C GLU A 56 5.82 -10.82 0.72
N VAL A 57 4.94 -9.94 0.22
CA VAL A 57 5.07 -8.48 0.36
C VAL A 57 4.96 -8.04 1.82
N CYS A 58 4.09 -8.68 2.61
CA CYS A 58 3.88 -8.33 4.02
C CYS A 58 4.99 -8.85 4.94
N LYS A 59 5.65 -9.96 4.59
CA LYS A 59 6.69 -10.58 5.43
C LYS A 59 7.78 -9.61 5.92
N PRO A 60 8.43 -8.80 5.07
CA PRO A 60 9.43 -7.83 5.53
C PRO A 60 8.83 -6.67 6.34
N LEU A 61 7.53 -6.41 6.21
CA LEU A 61 6.84 -5.31 6.89
C LEU A 61 6.46 -5.67 8.35
N GLN A 62 6.60 -6.92 8.77
CA GLN A 62 6.27 -7.38 10.13
C GLN A 62 7.06 -6.66 11.23
N HIS A 63 8.19 -6.03 10.88
CA HIS A 63 9.04 -5.28 11.83
C HIS A 63 8.63 -3.81 11.99
N ILE A 64 7.65 -3.33 11.23
CA ILE A 64 7.20 -1.93 11.27
C ILE A 64 6.15 -1.75 12.37
N ASP A 65 6.17 -0.60 13.05
CA ASP A 65 5.09 -0.21 13.95
C ASP A 65 3.85 0.29 13.18
N PHE A 66 2.73 -0.44 13.32
CA PHE A 66 1.44 -0.09 12.74
C PHE A 66 0.49 0.63 13.71
N SER A 67 0.89 0.89 14.95
CA SER A 67 0.03 1.44 16.01
C SER A 67 -0.67 2.75 15.61
N GLN A 68 0.04 3.62 14.89
CA GLN A 68 -0.46 4.89 14.37
C GLN A 68 -0.75 4.90 12.87
N LYS A 69 -0.76 3.73 12.22
CA LYS A 69 -1.03 3.61 10.78
C LYS A 69 -2.43 3.06 10.48
N LEU A 70 -3.03 3.46 9.36
CA LEU A 70 -4.28 2.89 8.83
C LEU A 70 -3.94 2.01 7.63
N VAL A 71 -4.40 0.76 7.63
CA VAL A 71 -4.16 -0.17 6.52
C VAL A 71 -5.43 -0.33 5.71
N LEU A 72 -5.34 -0.06 4.41
CA LEU A 72 -6.36 -0.29 3.42
C LEU A 72 -5.92 -1.45 2.51
N THR A 73 -6.87 -2.25 2.05
CA THR A 73 -6.58 -3.29 1.04
C THR A 73 -7.68 -3.37 0.00
N ILE A 74 -7.27 -3.44 -1.27
CA ILE A 74 -8.15 -3.67 -2.43
C ILE A 74 -8.16 -5.14 -2.89
N ALA A 75 -7.41 -6.01 -2.21
CA ALA A 75 -7.25 -7.39 -2.67
C ALA A 75 -8.53 -8.21 -2.44
N ALA A 76 -9.08 -8.73 -3.53
CA ALA A 76 -10.20 -9.65 -3.52
C ALA A 76 -9.80 -11.00 -2.90
N GLY A 77 -10.75 -11.67 -2.25
CA GLY A 77 -10.59 -13.04 -1.76
C GLY A 77 -9.75 -13.22 -0.49
N ILE A 78 -9.15 -12.17 0.09
CA ILE A 78 -8.40 -12.27 1.35
C ILE A 78 -9.23 -11.69 2.51
N PRO A 79 -9.61 -12.48 3.52
CA PRO A 79 -10.36 -11.96 4.67
C PRO A 79 -9.50 -11.00 5.49
N ALA A 80 -10.15 -10.00 6.13
CA ALA A 80 -9.46 -8.95 6.89
C ALA A 80 -8.56 -9.52 8.00
N SER A 81 -9.01 -10.57 8.68
CA SER A 81 -8.26 -11.24 9.74
C SER A 81 -6.91 -11.79 9.25
N ARG A 82 -6.80 -12.18 7.98
CA ARG A 82 -5.57 -12.78 7.43
C ARG A 82 -4.40 -11.79 7.38
N TYR A 83 -4.68 -10.49 7.32
CA TYR A 83 -3.64 -9.48 7.31
C TYR A 83 -2.98 -9.32 8.67
N ASN A 84 -3.69 -9.61 9.77
CA ASN A 84 -3.07 -9.65 11.09
C ASN A 84 -2.00 -10.75 11.14
N ASP A 85 -2.27 -11.91 10.53
CA ASP A 85 -1.26 -12.98 10.40
C ASP A 85 -0.09 -12.53 9.51
N TYR A 86 -0.38 -11.90 8.37
CA TYR A 86 0.65 -11.47 7.43
C TYR A 86 1.59 -10.40 7.98
N LEU A 87 1.07 -9.47 8.77
CA LEU A 87 1.84 -8.38 9.38
C LEU A 87 2.21 -8.65 10.84
N ALA A 88 1.91 -9.85 11.35
CA ALA A 88 2.23 -10.29 12.72
C ALA A 88 1.76 -9.32 13.82
N THR A 89 0.69 -8.57 13.58
CA THR A 89 0.17 -7.56 14.50
C THR A 89 -1.32 -7.34 14.30
N SER A 90 -1.99 -6.74 15.28
CA SER A 90 -3.39 -6.32 15.13
C SER A 90 -3.47 -5.01 14.36
N LEU A 91 -4.19 -5.00 13.25
CA LEU A 91 -4.25 -3.85 12.35
C LEU A 91 -5.55 -3.08 12.50
N ARG A 92 -5.44 -1.75 12.38
CA ARG A 92 -6.56 -0.89 11.99
C ARG A 92 -6.75 -1.04 10.48
N LEU A 93 -7.53 -2.05 10.08
CA LEU A 93 -7.68 -2.44 8.68
C LEU A 93 -9.08 -2.18 8.13
N ILE A 94 -9.14 -1.56 6.95
CA ILE A 94 -10.36 -1.41 6.16
C ILE A 94 -10.17 -2.14 4.83
N ARG A 95 -11.12 -3.02 4.49
CA ARG A 95 -11.20 -3.62 3.16
C ARG A 95 -12.03 -2.72 2.26
N ILE A 96 -11.50 -2.44 1.08
CA ILE A 96 -12.16 -1.69 0.03
C ILE A 96 -12.27 -2.56 -1.22
N MET A 97 -13.36 -2.43 -1.97
CA MET A 97 -13.55 -3.12 -3.24
C MET A 97 -13.87 -2.08 -4.32
N PRO A 98 -12.82 -1.42 -4.87
CA PRO A 98 -13.03 -0.48 -5.95
C PRO A 98 -13.58 -1.22 -7.18
N ASN A 99 -14.49 -0.56 -7.88
CA ASN A 99 -14.93 -0.94 -9.22
C ASN A 99 -14.02 -0.29 -10.27
N THR A 100 -14.02 -0.85 -11.48
CA THR A 100 -13.12 -0.44 -12.56
C THR A 100 -13.61 0.74 -13.44
N PRO A 101 -14.41 1.70 -12.95
CA PRO A 101 -14.26 3.05 -13.49
C PRO A 101 -14.15 4.10 -12.37
N ALA A 102 -12.92 4.57 -12.18
CA ALA A 102 -12.55 5.81 -11.49
C ALA A 102 -11.46 6.49 -12.32
#